data_AF-A0A0M6WI28-F1
#
_entry.id   AF-A0A0M6WI28-F1
#
_cell.length_a   1.000
_cell.length_b   1.000
_cell.length_c   1.000
_cell.angle_alpha   90.00
_cell.angle_beta   90.00
_cell.angle_gamma   90.00
#
_symmetry.space_group_name_H-M   'P 1'
#
loop_
_entity.id
_entity.type
_entity.pdbx_description
1 polymer ?
#
loop_
_entity_poly.entity_id
_entity_poly.type
_entity_poly.pdbx_seq_one_letter_code
_entity_poly.pdbx_strand_id
1 'polypeptide(L)'
;MAFEYMKYKQGISYIGVDNNVYWRKIHNFIKENFKGGGVKFKRNIDVLTYFEKNELHKCNVIIIQYLISFFFETIGEDGIRKWFSCLAEKIVKNKPDNSPLLIIINDVDSIHTGRDAFPLFVEEIERVGLNISYESRRRFKEQNYYEGSLRYENNQNIFEGEIPDRFIQDYCVAKFCESAQLILEVI
;
A
#
# COMPACT_ATOMS: atom_id res chain seq x y z
N MET A 1 0.07 12.69 -2.63
CA MET A 1 0.66 11.48 -1.99
C MET A 1 1.55 11.91 -0.84
N ALA A 2 1.73 11.09 0.20
CA ALA A 2 2.48 11.44 1.43
C ALA A 2 3.89 12.03 1.17
N PHE A 3 4.56 11.60 0.10
CA PHE A 3 5.92 12.05 -0.26
C PHE A 3 5.99 13.46 -0.87
N GLU A 4 4.89 14.01 -1.38
CA GLU A 4 4.84 15.39 -1.92
C GLU A 4 4.95 16.46 -0.81
N TYR A 5 4.73 16.06 0.45
CA TYR A 5 4.83 16.94 1.62
C TYR A 5 6.27 17.05 2.17
N MET A 6 7.21 16.23 1.70
CA MET A 6 8.61 16.30 2.11
C MET A 6 9.40 17.21 1.16
N LYS A 7 9.91 18.34 1.67
CA LYS A 7 10.63 19.38 0.91
C LYS A 7 12.05 18.94 0.47
N TYR A 8 12.17 17.89 -0.34
CA TYR A 8 13.45 17.46 -0.92
C TYR A 8 13.44 17.59 -2.45
N LYS A 9 14.53 18.12 -3.02
CA LYS A 9 14.74 18.22 -4.47
C LYS A 9 15.41 16.93 -4.98
N GLN A 10 14.67 15.83 -4.97
CA GLN A 10 15.09 14.56 -5.60
C GLN A 10 14.11 14.21 -6.72
N GLY A 11 14.65 13.69 -7.83
CA GLY A 11 13.82 13.16 -8.91
C GLY A 11 13.17 11.84 -8.48
N ILE A 12 11.85 11.76 -8.48
CA ILE A 12 11.09 10.55 -8.12
C ILE A 12 10.53 9.92 -9.41
N SER A 13 10.68 8.61 -9.55
CA SER A 13 10.00 7.84 -10.59
C SER A 13 8.86 7.03 -9.97
N TYR A 14 7.65 7.21 -10.49
CA TYR A 14 6.45 6.55 -10.02
C TYR A 14 5.94 5.52 -11.02
N ILE A 15 5.55 4.35 -10.50
CA ILE A 15 4.78 3.35 -11.24
C ILE A 15 3.50 3.01 -10.48
N GLY A 16 2.34 3.23 -11.10
CA GLY A 16 1.05 2.79 -10.59
C GLY A 16 0.55 1.58 -11.37
N VAL A 17 -0.04 0.62 -10.67
CA VAL A 17 -0.71 -0.55 -11.26
C VAL A 17 -2.11 -0.61 -10.69
N ASP A 18 -3.12 -0.61 -11.56
CA ASP A 18 -4.52 -0.49 -11.14
C ASP A 18 -5.46 -1.14 -12.16
N ASN A 19 -6.54 -1.75 -11.69
CA ASN A 19 -7.56 -2.40 -12.53
C ASN A 19 -8.78 -1.51 -12.80
N ASN A 20 -8.99 -0.47 -12.00
CA ASN A 20 -10.20 0.33 -12.01
C ASN A 20 -10.15 1.42 -13.09
N VAL A 21 -10.96 1.24 -14.12
CA VAL A 21 -11.09 2.16 -15.27
C VAL A 21 -11.45 3.61 -14.87
N TYR A 22 -12.10 3.82 -13.72
CA TYR A 22 -12.51 5.13 -13.26
C TYR A 22 -11.32 6.00 -12.83
N TRP A 23 -10.19 5.40 -12.45
CA TRP A 23 -8.97 6.13 -12.11
C TRP A 23 -8.26 6.75 -13.31
N ARG A 24 -8.71 6.47 -14.54
CA ARG A 24 -8.09 7.00 -15.77
C ARG A 24 -7.89 8.52 -15.75
N LYS A 25 -8.89 9.27 -15.28
CA LYS A 25 -8.82 10.74 -15.20
C LYS A 25 -7.73 11.20 -14.22
N ILE A 26 -7.69 10.59 -13.03
CA ILE A 26 -6.70 10.89 -12.00
C ILE A 26 -5.28 10.51 -12.47
N HIS A 27 -5.14 9.34 -13.08
CA HIS A 27 -3.87 8.91 -13.65
C HIS A 27 -3.35 9.86 -14.75
N ASN A 28 -4.23 10.39 -15.60
CA ASN A 28 -3.86 11.39 -16.62
C ASN A 28 -3.43 12.69 -15.95
N PHE A 29 -4.21 13.18 -14.98
CA PHE A 29 -3.89 14.39 -14.22
C PHE A 29 -2.50 14.30 -13.58
N ILE A 30 -2.17 13.18 -12.91
CA ILE A 30 -0.85 12.99 -12.29
C ILE A 30 0.26 13.01 -13.35
N LYS A 31 0.09 12.30 -14.49
CA LYS A 31 1.09 12.31 -15.57
C LYS A 31 1.33 13.70 -16.14
N GLU A 32 0.29 14.52 -16.28
CA GLU A 32 0.37 15.85 -16.87
C GLU A 32 0.98 16.89 -15.92
N ASN A 33 0.68 16.77 -14.62
CA ASN A 33 1.00 17.80 -13.62
C ASN A 33 2.24 17.48 -12.77
N PHE A 34 2.62 16.21 -12.61
CA PHE A 34 3.82 15.86 -11.86
C PHE A 34 5.08 16.21 -12.66
N LYS A 35 5.90 17.12 -12.11
CA LYS A 35 7.19 17.54 -12.70
C LYS A 35 8.41 17.06 -11.92
N GLY A 36 8.19 16.33 -10.83
CA GLY A 36 9.25 15.84 -9.94
C GLY A 36 10.02 14.62 -10.48
N GLY A 37 9.75 14.16 -11.70
CA GLY A 37 10.42 13.01 -12.32
C GLY A 37 9.50 12.24 -13.28
N GLY A 38 9.67 10.92 -13.35
CA GLY A 38 8.95 10.05 -14.30
C GLY A 38 7.67 9.45 -13.72
N VAL A 39 6.63 9.27 -14.54
CA VAL A 39 5.35 8.65 -14.11
C VAL A 39 4.89 7.63 -15.15
N LYS A 40 4.66 6.39 -14.72
CA LYS A 40 4.07 5.32 -15.53
C LYS A 40 2.84 4.74 -14.83
N PHE A 41 1.79 4.46 -15.60
CA PHE A 41 0.62 3.75 -15.09
C PHE A 41 0.36 2.53 -15.97
N LYS A 42 0.29 1.33 -15.36
CA LYS A 42 -0.18 0.09 -15.96
C LYS A 42 -1.67 -0.06 -15.59
N ARG A 43 -2.56 0.13 -16.55
CA ARG A 43 -4.02 0.22 -16.34
C ARG A 43 -4.71 -1.07 -16.77
N ASN A 44 -5.87 -1.35 -16.18
CA ASN A 44 -6.66 -2.56 -16.42
C ASN A 44 -5.84 -3.82 -16.12
N ILE A 45 -5.05 -3.76 -15.04
CA ILE A 45 -4.20 -4.84 -14.59
C ILE A 45 -4.74 -5.37 -13.27
N ASP A 46 -5.13 -6.64 -13.26
CA ASP A 46 -5.44 -7.37 -12.05
C ASP A 46 -4.14 -7.82 -11.37
N VAL A 47 -3.76 -7.11 -10.30
CA VAL A 47 -2.54 -7.40 -9.55
C VAL A 47 -2.57 -8.72 -8.80
N LEU A 48 -3.74 -9.37 -8.69
CA LEU A 48 -3.85 -10.68 -8.07
C LEU A 48 -3.10 -11.76 -8.87
N THR A 49 -3.10 -11.65 -10.20
CA THR A 49 -2.45 -12.61 -11.10
C THR A 49 -1.31 -11.99 -11.92
N TYR A 50 -1.26 -10.67 -12.04
CA TYR A 50 -0.30 -9.99 -12.90
C TYR A 50 1.16 -10.36 -12.60
N PHE A 51 1.53 -10.39 -11.32
CA PHE A 51 2.92 -10.64 -10.92
C PHE A 51 3.34 -12.10 -11.03
N GLU A 52 2.42 -13.04 -11.27
CA GLU A 52 2.79 -14.44 -11.55
C GLU A 52 3.70 -14.57 -12.79
N LYS A 53 3.59 -13.61 -13.73
CA LYS A 53 4.35 -13.60 -15.00
C LYS A 53 5.17 -12.32 -15.23
N ASN A 54 5.07 -11.34 -14.35
CA ASN A 54 5.67 -10.02 -14.54
C ASN A 54 6.47 -9.61 -13.32
N GLU A 55 7.55 -8.87 -13.55
CA GLU A 55 8.44 -8.36 -12.50
C GLU A 55 8.47 -6.84 -12.51
N LEU A 56 8.81 -6.27 -11.36
CA LEU A 56 9.17 -4.86 -11.21
C LEU A 56 10.54 -4.79 -10.54
N HIS A 57 11.42 -3.99 -11.12
CA HIS A 57 12.78 -3.84 -10.62
C HIS A 57 13.04 -2.41 -10.17
N LYS A 58 13.99 -2.27 -9.25
CA LYS A 58 14.51 -0.99 -8.78
C LYS A 58 13.46 -0.10 -8.12
N CYS A 59 12.45 -0.70 -7.49
CA CYS A 59 11.55 -0.01 -6.58
C CYS A 59 12.17 0.02 -5.19
N ASN A 60 12.33 1.21 -4.59
CA ASN A 60 12.77 1.40 -3.21
C ASN A 60 11.65 1.88 -2.27
N VAL A 61 10.45 2.13 -2.83
CA VAL A 61 9.22 2.36 -2.08
C VAL A 61 8.09 1.58 -2.72
N ILE A 62 7.38 0.77 -1.93
CA ILE A 62 6.18 0.04 -2.33
C ILE A 62 5.02 0.49 -1.45
N ILE A 63 3.88 0.80 -2.07
CA ILE A 63 2.66 1.18 -1.36
C ILE A 63 1.52 0.29 -1.83
N ILE A 64 0.89 -0.43 -0.90
CA ILE A 64 -0.29 -1.28 -1.15
C ILE A 64 -1.45 -0.63 -0.38
N GLN A 65 -2.59 -0.41 -1.05
CA GLN A 65 -3.75 0.27 -0.46
C GLN A 65 -5.02 -0.52 -0.73
N TYR A 66 -5.66 -1.00 0.34
CA TYR A 66 -6.99 -1.63 0.36
C TYR A 66 -7.15 -2.78 -0.62
N LEU A 67 -6.21 -3.73 -0.61
CA LEU A 67 -6.24 -4.91 -1.50
C LEU A 67 -6.34 -6.23 -0.74
N ILE A 68 -5.75 -6.33 0.45
CA ILE A 68 -5.58 -7.60 1.16
C ILE A 68 -6.93 -8.09 1.67
N SER A 69 -7.72 -7.25 2.35
CA SER A 69 -9.06 -7.63 2.80
C SER A 69 -9.95 -8.07 1.63
N PHE A 70 -9.93 -7.31 0.53
CA PHE A 70 -10.67 -7.63 -0.69
C PHE A 70 -10.25 -8.97 -1.32
N PHE A 71 -8.94 -9.23 -1.40
CA PHE A 71 -8.44 -10.50 -1.91
C PHE A 71 -8.74 -11.66 -0.97
N PHE A 72 -8.65 -11.45 0.35
CA PHE A 72 -8.87 -12.51 1.33
C PHE A 72 -10.26 -13.14 1.19
N GLU A 73 -11.30 -12.34 0.94
CA GLU A 73 -12.65 -12.84 0.68
C GLU A 73 -12.72 -13.78 -0.55
N THR A 74 -11.84 -13.58 -1.52
CA THR A 74 -11.85 -14.33 -2.79
C THR A 74 -10.93 -15.56 -2.75
N ILE A 75 -9.75 -15.46 -2.16
CA ILE A 75 -8.69 -16.48 -2.26
C ILE A 75 -8.27 -17.10 -0.93
N GLY A 76 -8.81 -16.60 0.19
CA GLY A 76 -8.47 -17.06 1.53
C GLY A 76 -7.00 -16.82 1.91
N GLU A 77 -6.62 -17.35 3.07
CA GLU A 77 -5.28 -17.16 3.64
C GLU A 77 -4.17 -17.76 2.77
N ASP A 78 -4.33 -18.99 2.30
CA ASP A 78 -3.34 -19.66 1.44
C ASP A 78 -3.12 -18.89 0.13
N GLY A 79 -4.19 -18.36 -0.46
CA GLY A 79 -4.11 -17.53 -1.64
C GLY A 79 -3.38 -16.21 -1.37
N ILE A 80 -3.65 -15.56 -0.24
CA ILE A 80 -2.94 -14.35 0.18
C ILE A 80 -1.46 -14.64 0.40
N ARG A 81 -1.11 -15.75 1.06
CA ARG A 81 0.29 -16.16 1.24
C ARG A 81 0.99 -16.38 -0.09
N LYS A 82 0.34 -17.04 -1.05
CA LYS A 82 0.86 -17.21 -2.42
C LYS A 82 1.01 -15.87 -3.15
N TRP A 83 0.09 -14.93 -2.94
CA TRP A 83 0.21 -13.59 -3.52
C TRP A 83 1.37 -12.80 -2.91
N PHE A 84 1.55 -12.85 -1.59
CA PHE A 84 2.71 -12.26 -0.91
C PHE A 84 4.04 -12.89 -1.32
N SER A 85 4.09 -14.21 -1.46
CA SER A 85 5.22 -14.95 -2.07
C SER A 85 5.60 -14.35 -3.42
N CYS A 86 4.60 -14.12 -4.26
CA CYS A 86 4.81 -13.56 -5.59
C CYS A 86 5.35 -12.13 -5.52
N LEU A 87 4.80 -11.27 -4.66
CA LEU A 87 5.31 -9.92 -4.45
C LEU A 87 6.75 -9.92 -3.93
N ALA A 88 7.06 -10.80 -2.97
CA ALA A 88 8.39 -10.94 -2.40
C ALA A 88 9.41 -11.31 -3.48
N GLU A 89 9.12 -12.33 -4.30
CA GLU A 89 10.00 -12.81 -5.36
C GLU A 89 10.13 -11.85 -6.55
N LYS A 90 9.03 -11.21 -6.95
CA LYS A 90 8.94 -10.49 -8.23
C LYS A 90 9.16 -8.99 -8.11
N ILE A 91 9.12 -8.45 -6.89
CA ILE A 91 9.24 -7.02 -6.63
C ILE A 91 10.25 -6.75 -5.50
N VAL A 92 10.02 -7.30 -4.30
CA VAL A 92 10.83 -6.96 -3.10
C VAL A 92 12.28 -7.42 -3.29
N LYS A 93 12.48 -8.66 -3.74
CA LYS A 93 13.81 -9.21 -4.07
C LYS A 93 14.54 -8.41 -5.14
N ASN A 94 13.80 -7.72 -6.01
CA ASN A 94 14.29 -6.91 -7.11
C ASN A 94 14.53 -5.44 -6.74
N LYS A 95 14.58 -5.10 -5.44
CA LYS A 95 14.93 -3.76 -4.96
C LYS A 95 16.33 -3.31 -5.43
N PRO A 96 16.63 -2.01 -5.50
CA PRO A 96 17.97 -1.55 -5.86
C PRO A 96 19.04 -2.07 -4.88
N ASP A 97 20.21 -2.41 -5.43
CA ASP A 97 21.38 -2.79 -4.62
C ASP A 97 21.78 -1.65 -3.68
N ASN A 98 22.22 -2.00 -2.47
CA ASN A 98 22.67 -1.05 -1.44
C ASN A 98 21.65 0.06 -1.10
N SER A 99 20.36 -0.19 -1.36
CA SER A 99 19.26 0.68 -0.95
C SER A 99 18.34 -0.09 0.00
N PRO A 100 17.90 0.53 1.12
CA PRO A 100 16.74 0.01 1.82
C PRO A 100 15.50 0.11 0.91
N LEU A 101 14.53 -0.76 1.16
CA LEU A 101 13.21 -0.72 0.55
C LEU A 101 12.18 -0.42 1.64
N LEU A 102 11.41 0.65 1.45
CA LEU A 102 10.28 1.00 2.30
C LEU A 102 9.00 0.37 1.75
N ILE A 103 8.31 -0.41 2.56
CA ILE A 103 7.00 -0.98 2.23
C ILE A 103 5.97 -0.37 3.16
N ILE A 104 4.89 0.17 2.60
CA ILE A 104 3.74 0.71 3.34
C ILE A 104 2.49 0.00 2.85
N ILE A 105 1.78 -0.67 3.74
CA ILE A 105 0.50 -1.30 3.46
C ILE A 105 -0.56 -0.62 4.30
N ASN A 106 -1.60 -0.10 3.65
CA ASN A 106 -2.83 0.32 4.32
C ASN A 106 -3.94 -0.63 3.92
N ASP A 107 -4.64 -1.19 4.90
CA ASP A 107 -5.78 -2.06 4.65
C ASP A 107 -6.83 -1.93 5.74
N VAL A 108 -7.99 -2.56 5.56
CA VAL A 108 -9.08 -2.53 6.53
C VAL A 108 -8.59 -3.08 7.87
N ASP A 109 -8.93 -2.39 8.96
CA ASP A 109 -8.77 -2.89 10.33
C ASP A 109 -9.92 -3.86 10.65
N SER A 110 -9.78 -5.08 10.12
CA SER A 110 -10.70 -6.20 10.29
C SER A 110 -10.04 -7.33 11.08
N ILE A 111 -10.88 -8.18 11.68
CA ILE A 111 -10.46 -9.38 12.41
C ILE A 111 -10.56 -10.57 11.45
N HIS A 112 -9.55 -11.45 11.44
CA HIS A 112 -9.40 -12.61 10.56
C HIS A 112 -9.16 -12.32 9.07
N THR A 113 -9.18 -11.04 8.66
CA THR A 113 -8.91 -10.62 7.28
C THR A 113 -8.10 -9.32 7.27
N GLY A 114 -7.45 -8.99 6.15
CA GLY A 114 -6.70 -7.74 6.02
C GLY A 114 -5.42 -7.75 6.87
N ARG A 115 -5.40 -7.03 8.00
CA ARG A 115 -4.19 -6.85 8.82
C ARG A 115 -3.62 -8.12 9.43
N ASP A 116 -4.47 -9.11 9.71
CA ASP A 116 -4.01 -10.37 10.32
C ASP A 116 -3.12 -11.17 9.36
N ALA A 117 -3.16 -10.85 8.06
CA ALA A 117 -2.26 -11.41 7.06
C ALA A 117 -0.91 -10.68 6.95
N PHE A 118 -0.69 -9.56 7.64
CA PHE A 118 0.58 -8.82 7.60
C PHE A 118 1.80 -9.66 7.99
N PRO A 119 1.76 -10.52 9.03
CA PRO A 119 2.88 -11.39 9.37
C PRO A 119 3.27 -12.33 8.22
N LEU A 120 2.30 -12.81 7.43
CA LEU A 120 2.59 -13.67 6.28
C LEU A 120 3.50 -12.95 5.27
N PHE A 121 3.32 -11.65 5.05
CA PHE A 121 4.19 -10.95 4.10
C PHE A 121 5.63 -10.79 4.62
N VAL A 122 5.79 -10.59 5.93
CA VAL A 122 7.10 -10.53 6.59
C VAL A 122 7.84 -11.86 6.39
N GLU A 123 7.19 -12.99 6.69
CA GLU A 123 7.75 -14.33 6.49
C GLU A 123 8.17 -14.57 5.03
N GLU A 124 7.36 -14.12 4.07
CA GLU A 124 7.62 -14.29 2.64
C GLU A 124 8.80 -13.43 2.15
N ILE A 125 9.02 -12.24 2.74
CA ILE A 125 10.21 -11.41 2.49
C ILE A 125 11.47 -12.09 3.04
N GLU A 126 11.41 -12.60 4.27
CA GLU A 126 12.54 -13.32 4.88
C GLU A 126 12.90 -14.58 4.11
N ARG A 127 11.89 -15.32 3.63
CA ARG A 127 12.09 -16.54 2.84
C ARG A 127 12.84 -16.30 1.53
N VAL A 128 12.74 -15.11 0.93
CA VAL A 128 13.51 -14.77 -0.28
C VAL A 128 14.93 -14.29 0.02
N GLY A 129 15.36 -14.32 1.29
CA GLY A 129 16.72 -14.05 1.74
C GLY A 129 17.00 -12.58 2.08
N LEU A 130 15.95 -11.79 2.35
CA LEU A 130 16.05 -10.39 2.77
C LEU A 130 15.77 -10.25 4.27
N ASN A 131 16.25 -9.19 4.89
CA ASN A 131 16.00 -8.95 6.31
C ASN A 131 15.09 -7.73 6.52
N ILE A 132 14.21 -7.80 7.52
CA ILE A 132 13.45 -6.65 7.99
C ILE A 132 14.28 -5.92 9.04
N SER A 133 14.77 -4.72 8.73
CA SER A 133 15.51 -3.88 9.69
C SER A 133 14.57 -3.09 10.60
N TYR A 134 13.35 -2.84 10.15
CA TYR A 134 12.34 -2.10 10.90
C TYR A 134 10.93 -2.59 10.55
N GLU A 135 10.10 -2.78 11.58
CA GLU A 135 8.68 -3.08 11.43
C GLU A 135 7.86 -2.18 12.36
N SER A 136 6.85 -1.50 11.81
CA SER A 136 5.87 -0.75 12.58
C SER A 136 4.47 -1.15 12.17
N ARG A 137 3.73 -1.65 13.15
CA ARG A 137 2.31 -1.94 13.06
C ARG A 137 1.55 -0.76 13.64
N ARG A 138 0.61 -0.20 12.88
CA ARG A 138 -0.14 0.99 13.26
C ARG A 138 -1.63 0.78 13.05
N ARG A 139 -2.44 1.50 13.82
CA ARG A 139 -3.91 1.51 13.68
C ARG A 139 -4.45 2.91 13.87
N PHE A 140 -5.58 3.19 13.24
CA PHE A 140 -6.34 4.41 13.50
C PHE A 140 -7.48 4.21 14.50
N LYS A 141 -8.02 2.99 14.62
CA LYS A 141 -9.05 2.65 15.60
C LYS A 141 -8.51 2.71 17.02
N GLU A 142 -9.38 3.14 17.94
CA GLU A 142 -9.09 3.14 19.37
C GLU A 142 -8.97 1.72 19.93
N GLN A 143 -9.93 0.87 19.57
CA GLN A 143 -9.98 -0.52 19.99
C GLN A 143 -8.73 -1.26 19.48
N ASN A 144 -8.02 -1.89 20.41
CA ASN A 144 -6.83 -2.64 20.10
C ASN A 144 -7.13 -4.14 20.06
N TYR A 145 -7.20 -4.70 18.85
CA TYR A 145 -7.17 -6.14 18.64
C TYR A 145 -5.83 -6.61 18.10
N TYR A 146 -5.07 -5.73 17.45
CA TYR A 146 -3.79 -6.09 16.83
C TYR A 146 -2.62 -5.87 17.79
N GLU A 147 -2.15 -6.96 18.38
CA GLU A 147 -1.04 -6.96 19.33
C GLU A 147 0.21 -6.27 18.76
N GLY A 148 0.86 -5.47 19.60
CA GLY A 148 2.05 -4.70 19.23
C GLY A 148 1.81 -3.48 18.33
N SER A 149 0.56 -3.22 17.90
CA SER A 149 0.28 -2.04 17.09
C SER A 149 0.26 -0.75 17.91
N LEU A 150 0.67 0.36 17.29
CA LEU A 150 0.62 1.70 17.86
C LEU A 150 -0.53 2.50 17.23
N ARG A 151 -1.34 3.16 18.06
CA ARG A 151 -2.42 4.02 17.59
C ARG A 151 -1.83 5.33 17.04
N TYR A 152 -2.36 5.83 15.92
CA TYR A 152 -2.11 7.20 15.49
C TYR A 152 -2.84 8.20 16.39
N GLU A 153 -2.19 9.32 16.68
CA GLU A 153 -2.80 10.38 17.51
C GLU A 153 -4.03 11.02 16.84
N ASN A 154 -4.02 11.08 15.51
CA ASN A 154 -5.08 11.68 14.72
C ASN A 154 -5.51 10.72 13.61
N ASN A 155 -6.83 10.56 13.44
CA ASN A 155 -7.45 9.81 12.36
C ASN A 155 -8.39 10.66 11.50
N GLN A 156 -8.48 11.97 11.72
CA GLN A 156 -9.33 12.88 10.96
C GLN A 156 -8.84 13.00 9.51
N ASN A 157 -9.79 13.00 8.58
CA ASN A 157 -9.52 13.30 7.18
C ASN A 157 -9.04 14.76 7.05
N ILE A 158 -7.89 14.96 6.40
CA ILE A 158 -7.27 16.27 6.25
C ILE A 158 -8.14 17.27 5.47
N PHE A 159 -9.10 16.78 4.69
CA PHE A 159 -10.03 17.59 3.91
C PHE A 159 -11.41 17.72 4.57
N GLU A 160 -11.61 17.19 5.79
CA GLU A 160 -12.93 17.13 6.43
C GLU A 160 -13.65 18.48 6.48
N GLY A 161 -12.94 19.56 6.77
CA GLY A 161 -13.49 20.92 6.78
C GLY A 161 -13.78 21.54 5.40
N GLU A 162 -13.31 20.92 4.31
CA GLU A 162 -13.48 21.40 2.93
C GLU A 162 -14.48 20.54 2.13
N ILE A 163 -14.86 19.36 2.63
CA ILE A 163 -15.78 18.46 1.93
C ILE A 163 -17.22 18.98 2.09
N PRO A 164 -17.93 19.31 0.99
CA PRO A 164 -19.32 19.74 1.09
C PRO A 164 -20.23 18.66 1.69
N ASP A 165 -21.19 19.04 2.53
CA ASP A 165 -22.09 18.08 3.22
C ASP A 165 -22.80 17.10 2.28
N ARG A 166 -23.22 17.58 1.10
CA ARG A 166 -23.85 16.71 0.09
C ARG A 166 -22.92 15.57 -0.34
N PHE A 167 -21.61 15.81 -0.43
CA PHE A 167 -20.65 14.76 -0.79
C PHE A 167 -20.49 13.72 0.32
N ILE A 168 -20.52 14.15 1.58
CA ILE A 168 -20.47 13.24 2.73
C ILE A 168 -21.66 12.27 2.66
N GLN A 169 -22.85 12.78 2.36
CA GLN A 169 -24.07 11.98 2.28
C GLN A 169 -24.12 11.10 1.02
N ASP A 170 -23.84 11.67 -0.15
CA ASP A 170 -24.01 10.98 -1.43
C ASP A 170 -22.94 9.91 -1.68
N TYR A 171 -21.74 10.07 -1.11
CA TYR A 171 -20.57 9.21 -1.38
C TYR A 171 -19.99 8.54 -0.14
N CYS A 172 -20.65 8.65 1.02
CA CYS A 172 -20.19 8.08 2.29
C CYS A 172 -18.72 8.41 2.58
N VAL A 173 -18.32 9.67 2.38
CA VAL A 173 -16.91 10.07 2.50
C VAL A 173 -16.42 9.82 3.92
N ALA A 174 -15.33 9.06 4.06
CA ALA A 174 -14.73 8.77 5.34
C ALA A 174 -14.19 10.06 5.99
N LYS A 175 -14.83 10.49 7.08
CA LYS A 175 -14.37 11.61 7.93
C LYS A 175 -13.22 11.20 8.83
N PHE A 176 -13.18 9.94 9.22
CA PHE A 176 -12.16 9.35 10.06
C PHE A 176 -11.58 8.13 9.36
N CYS A 177 -10.26 7.99 9.40
CA CYS A 177 -9.57 6.79 9.00
C CYS A 177 -9.77 5.72 10.06
N GLU A 178 -10.05 4.51 9.61
CA GLU A 178 -10.22 3.35 10.46
C GLU A 178 -9.35 2.17 10.00
N SER A 179 -8.33 2.44 9.19
CA SER A 179 -7.47 1.41 8.62
C SER A 179 -6.45 0.88 9.62
N ALA A 180 -5.84 -0.24 9.28
CA ALA A 180 -4.58 -0.70 9.83
C ALA A 180 -3.45 -0.38 8.85
N GLN A 181 -2.23 -0.19 9.37
CA GLN A 181 -1.06 0.06 8.55
C GLN A 181 0.13 -0.81 8.98
N LEU A 182 0.82 -1.39 8.00
CA LEU A 182 2.14 -2.00 8.17
C LEU A 182 3.18 -1.12 7.49
N ILE A 183 4.26 -0.81 8.19
CA ILE A 183 5.43 -0.14 7.65
C ILE A 183 6.62 -1.06 7.85
N LEU A 184 7.33 -1.41 6.78
CA LEU A 184 8.54 -2.21 6.83
C LEU A 184 9.70 -1.45 6.18
N GLU A 185 10.89 -1.57 6.75
CA GLU A 185 12.15 -1.32 6.07
C GLU A 185 12.84 -2.67 5.82
N VAL A 186 13.19 -2.92 4.56
CA VAL A 186 13.83 -4.17 4.11
C VAL A 186 15.23 -3.87 3.60
N ILE A 187 16.23 -4.61 4.08
CA ILE A 187 17.65 -4.47 3.72
C ILE A 187 18.18 -5.66 2.94
#